data_AF-A0A060WA41-F1
#
_entry.id   AF-A0A060WA41-F1
#
_cell.length_a   1.000
_cell.length_b   1.000
_cell.length_c   1.000
_cell.angle_alpha   90.00
_cell.angle_beta   90.00
_cell.angle_gamma   90.00
#
_symmetry.space_group_name_H-M   'P 1'
#
loop_
_entity.id
_entity.type
_entity.pdbx_description
1 polymer ?
#
loop_
_entity_poly.entity_id
_entity_poly.type
_entity_poly.pdbx_seq_one_letter_code
_entity_poly.pdbx_strand_id
1 'polypeptide(L)'
;MLRSLLVSSRRSTGRGAFMFEALCVRQLHHGVDSADVQYDGLYPGHIPTSPIQKALLAVGSGVAALQDPYRHDMVAVLGETTGHLALMTLRDRMRGDPEGYTILTERPRIRLSTLDLSKMASLPDGSFGREYLRFLEDNRVTPDSRVNVKFVDNEELAYVMQRYREVHDLLHTLLGMPTNMLGEVAVKWFEAAQTGLPMCILGAALGPLRLSTSRLEPLVTSLGPWAVRNGRQARCVFSIFYERRWEQSLEDLRKELNIEPPPLTITATSQKATLDL
;
A
#
# COMPACT_ATOMS: atom_id res chain seq x y z
N MET A 1 37.92 52.30 -36.08
CA MET A 1 38.94 51.93 -37.08
C MET A 1 39.86 50.89 -36.46
N LEU A 2 40.07 49.76 -37.18
CA LEU A 2 41.04 48.66 -37.00
C LEU A 2 41.08 47.95 -35.62
N ARG A 3 40.58 46.71 -35.45
CA ARG A 3 41.02 45.38 -35.99
C ARG A 3 42.48 45.02 -35.70
N SER A 4 42.70 43.96 -34.91
CA SER A 4 43.29 42.65 -35.32
C SER A 4 43.72 41.86 -34.06
N LEU A 5 42.99 40.80 -33.66
CA LEU A 5 43.26 39.36 -33.87
C LEU A 5 44.39 38.81 -32.96
N LEU A 6 44.26 37.69 -32.23
CA LEU A 6 43.85 36.35 -32.66
C LEU A 6 43.48 35.44 -31.46
N VAL A 7 42.43 34.60 -31.66
CA VAL A 7 42.37 33.12 -31.43
C VAL A 7 42.70 32.58 -30.02
N SER A 8 42.00 31.64 -29.38
CA SER A 8 40.86 30.77 -29.70
C SER A 8 40.53 29.96 -28.44
N SER A 9 39.29 29.51 -28.35
CA SER A 9 38.90 28.14 -27.97
C SER A 9 37.90 28.05 -26.82
N ARG A 10 36.92 27.21 -27.12
CA ARG A 10 35.66 26.92 -26.45
C ARG A 10 35.82 25.89 -25.32
N ARG A 11 34.78 25.90 -24.47
CA ARG A 11 34.18 24.76 -23.72
C ARG A 11 35.01 24.16 -22.58
N SER A 12 34.43 24.13 -21.39
CA SER A 12 33.63 22.98 -20.92
C SER A 12 33.51 22.96 -19.40
N THR A 13 32.26 22.94 -18.93
CA THR A 13 31.73 22.27 -17.73
C THR A 13 32.61 22.12 -16.48
N GLY A 14 32.27 22.87 -15.44
CA GLY A 14 32.67 22.57 -14.07
C GLY A 14 31.90 21.36 -13.54
N ARG A 15 32.53 20.18 -13.62
CA ARG A 15 32.27 19.04 -12.74
C ARG A 15 33.31 19.10 -11.62
N GLY A 16 32.87 19.29 -10.37
CA GLY A 16 33.80 19.37 -9.24
C GLY A 16 33.10 19.47 -7.90
N ALA A 17 32.24 18.50 -7.57
CA ALA A 17 31.76 18.28 -6.21
C ALA A 17 31.06 16.90 -6.06
N PHE A 18 31.69 15.81 -6.50
CA PHE A 18 31.24 14.44 -6.17
C PHE A 18 32.42 13.49 -6.20
N MET A 19 33.35 13.64 -5.26
CA MET A 19 34.42 12.65 -5.07
C MET A 19 35.03 12.73 -3.67
N PHE A 20 34.21 12.65 -2.61
CA PHE A 20 34.72 12.44 -1.24
C PHE A 20 33.68 11.76 -0.35
N GLU A 21 33.22 10.56 -0.75
CA GLU A 21 32.58 9.61 0.20
C GLU A 21 32.54 8.15 -0.31
N ALA A 22 33.43 7.79 -1.25
CA ALA A 22 33.45 6.46 -1.88
C ALA A 22 34.57 5.53 -1.39
N LEU A 23 35.22 5.84 -0.26
CA LEU A 23 36.45 5.16 0.17
C LEU A 23 36.41 4.53 1.58
N CYS A 24 35.23 4.35 2.18
CA CYS A 24 35.08 3.62 3.46
C CYS A 24 34.05 2.48 3.43
N VAL A 25 33.82 1.87 2.26
CA VAL A 25 32.91 0.70 2.11
C VAL A 25 33.65 -0.53 1.54
N ARG A 26 34.98 -0.46 1.36
CA ARG A 26 35.81 -1.57 0.90
C ARG A 26 36.65 -2.14 2.03
N GLN A 27 36.01 -2.88 2.93
CA GLN A 27 36.57 -4.02 3.67
C GLN A 27 35.62 -4.39 4.80
N LEU A 28 34.64 -5.24 4.49
CA LEU A 28 34.00 -6.18 5.42
C LEU A 28 33.18 -7.18 4.56
N HIS A 29 33.84 -7.79 3.57
CA HIS A 29 33.39 -9.04 2.97
C HIS A 29 34.30 -10.14 3.51
N HIS A 30 33.95 -10.65 4.68
CA HIS A 30 34.35 -11.99 5.11
C HIS A 30 33.08 -12.72 5.56
N GLY A 31 32.97 -13.97 5.12
CA GLY A 31 31.77 -14.80 5.07
C GLY A 31 30.82 -14.66 6.25
N VAL A 32 29.58 -14.31 5.93
CA VAL A 32 28.43 -14.76 6.71
C VAL A 32 27.95 -16.00 5.98
N ASP A 33 28.50 -17.14 6.39
CA ASP A 33 27.87 -18.44 6.15
C ASP A 33 26.41 -18.34 6.58
N SER A 34 25.56 -19.03 5.83
CA SER A 34 24.12 -19.13 6.04
C SER A 34 23.87 -19.82 7.38
N ALA A 35 23.96 -19.06 8.46
CA ALA A 35 23.52 -19.49 9.77
C ALA A 35 21.99 -19.57 9.70
N ASP A 36 21.48 -20.79 9.74
CA ASP A 36 20.10 -21.13 9.97
C ASP A 36 19.63 -20.43 11.25
N VAL A 37 19.04 -19.23 11.12
CA VAL A 37 18.43 -18.53 12.25
C VAL A 37 17.18 -19.31 12.58
N GLN A 38 17.30 -20.23 13.53
CA GLN A 38 16.20 -21.00 14.06
C GLN A 38 15.23 -20.04 14.76
N TYR A 39 14.14 -19.70 14.09
CA TYR A 39 13.06 -18.92 14.67
C TYR A 39 12.23 -19.83 15.58
N ASP A 40 12.03 -19.44 16.83
CA ASP A 40 11.11 -20.13 17.78
C ASP A 40 9.62 -19.98 17.38
N GLY A 41 9.32 -19.37 16.22
CA GLY A 41 7.98 -19.11 15.72
C GLY A 41 7.77 -19.56 14.27
N LEU A 42 6.53 -19.51 13.79
CA LEU A 42 6.14 -20.00 12.45
C LEU A 42 6.78 -19.21 11.30
N TYR A 43 7.25 -17.98 11.57
CA TYR A 43 7.95 -17.09 10.64
C TYR A 43 8.69 -16.00 11.43
N PRO A 44 9.62 -15.24 10.81
CA PRO A 44 10.37 -14.20 11.48
C PRO A 44 9.45 -13.17 12.16
N GLY A 45 9.57 -13.03 13.49
CA GLY A 45 8.77 -12.09 14.28
C GLY A 45 7.37 -12.57 14.68
N HIS A 46 7.02 -13.83 14.41
CA HIS A 46 5.79 -14.45 14.91
C HIS A 46 5.79 -14.48 16.45
N ILE A 47 4.65 -14.11 17.03
CA ILE A 47 4.37 -14.14 18.47
C ILE A 47 3.22 -15.13 18.69
N PRO A 48 3.49 -16.32 19.25
CA PRO A 48 2.43 -17.29 19.52
C PRO A 48 1.47 -16.74 20.57
N THR A 49 0.18 -16.99 20.38
CA THR A 49 -0.87 -16.53 21.30
C THR A 49 -1.84 -17.65 21.65
N SER A 50 -2.22 -17.73 22.93
CA SER A 50 -3.35 -18.57 23.33
C SER A 50 -4.68 -17.96 22.86
N PRO A 51 -5.78 -18.73 22.77
CA PRO A 51 -7.09 -18.19 22.41
C PRO A 51 -7.54 -17.02 23.30
N ILE A 52 -7.22 -17.07 24.60
CA ILE A 52 -7.54 -16.00 25.56
C ILE A 52 -6.69 -14.75 25.27
N GLN A 53 -5.37 -14.91 25.08
CA GLN A 53 -4.50 -13.80 24.72
C GLN A 53 -4.94 -13.14 23.40
N LYS A 54 -5.32 -13.96 22.41
CA LYS A 54 -5.83 -13.49 21.13
C LYS A 54 -7.14 -12.72 21.27
N ALA A 55 -8.08 -13.21 22.09
CA ALA A 55 -9.33 -12.51 22.38
C ALA A 55 -9.10 -11.18 23.09
N LEU A 56 -8.19 -11.15 24.08
CA LEU A 56 -7.83 -9.91 24.79
C LEU A 56 -7.17 -8.90 23.85
N LEU A 57 -6.25 -9.34 22.98
CA LEU A 57 -5.65 -8.50 21.95
C LEU A 57 -6.70 -7.96 20.98
N ALA A 58 -7.64 -8.79 20.52
CA ALA A 58 -8.73 -8.38 19.64
C ALA A 58 -9.60 -7.29 20.28
N VAL A 59 -10.04 -7.49 21.53
CA VAL A 59 -10.87 -6.52 22.25
C VAL A 59 -10.10 -5.22 22.51
N GLY A 60 -8.89 -5.32 23.06
CA GLY A 60 -8.07 -4.14 23.39
C GLY A 60 -7.71 -3.32 22.16
N SER A 61 -7.26 -3.97 21.09
CA SER A 61 -6.93 -3.31 19.83
C SER A 61 -8.17 -2.74 19.13
N GLY A 62 -9.32 -3.43 19.21
CA GLY A 62 -10.59 -2.93 18.69
C GLY A 62 -11.04 -1.65 19.40
N VAL A 63 -11.01 -1.62 20.72
CA VAL A 63 -11.34 -0.40 21.50
C VAL A 63 -10.37 0.73 21.15
N ALA A 64 -9.07 0.46 21.10
CA ALA A 64 -8.06 1.46 20.78
C ALA A 64 -8.23 2.03 19.35
N ALA A 65 -8.50 1.16 18.35
CA ALA A 65 -8.75 1.57 16.97
C ALA A 65 -10.06 2.37 16.81
N LEU A 66 -11.07 2.08 17.63
CA LEU A 66 -12.31 2.86 17.67
C LEU A 66 -12.12 4.24 18.28
N GLN A 67 -11.23 4.38 19.26
CA GLN A 67 -10.88 5.68 19.85
C GLN A 67 -10.04 6.49 18.85
N ASP A 68 -8.96 5.90 18.35
CA ASP A 68 -8.04 6.52 17.40
C ASP A 68 -7.77 5.62 16.19
N PRO A 69 -8.43 5.87 15.04
CA PRO A 69 -8.25 5.09 13.81
C PRO A 69 -6.89 5.29 13.14
N TYR A 70 -6.15 6.35 13.53
CA TYR A 70 -4.79 6.58 13.04
C TYR A 70 -3.75 5.74 13.79
N ARG A 71 -4.16 5.00 14.85
CA ARG A 71 -3.40 3.88 15.42
C ARG A 71 -3.44 2.68 14.49
N HIS A 72 -2.73 2.81 13.37
CA HIS A 72 -2.62 1.76 12.35
C HIS A 72 -2.09 0.44 12.91
N ASP A 73 -1.27 0.49 13.97
CA ASP A 73 -0.80 -0.66 14.74
C ASP A 73 -1.96 -1.42 15.40
N MET A 74 -2.94 -0.71 15.98
CA MET A 74 -4.10 -1.33 16.62
C MET A 74 -5.08 -1.90 15.60
N VAL A 75 -5.30 -1.22 14.48
CA VAL A 75 -6.08 -1.77 13.36
C VAL A 75 -5.42 -3.03 12.80
N ALA A 76 -4.08 -3.04 12.71
CA ALA A 76 -3.29 -4.19 12.31
C ALA A 76 -3.48 -5.38 13.26
N VAL A 77 -3.35 -5.18 14.58
CA VAL A 77 -3.57 -6.23 15.59
C VAL A 77 -4.99 -6.76 15.56
N LEU A 78 -5.99 -5.88 15.47
CA LEU A 78 -7.40 -6.28 15.36
C LEU A 78 -7.59 -7.21 14.16
N GLY A 79 -6.97 -6.85 13.02
CA GLY A 79 -7.06 -7.66 11.82
C GLY A 79 -6.41 -9.03 11.93
N GLU A 80 -5.23 -9.13 12.55
CA GLU A 80 -4.55 -10.41 12.74
C GLU A 80 -5.30 -11.34 13.69
N THR A 81 -5.90 -10.77 14.74
CA THR A 81 -6.54 -11.54 15.82
C THR A 81 -7.96 -11.97 15.48
N THR A 82 -8.64 -11.28 14.55
CA THR A 82 -10.02 -11.58 14.15
C THR A 82 -10.15 -12.14 12.73
N GLY A 83 -9.12 -11.99 11.89
CA GLY A 83 -9.20 -12.23 10.45
C GLY A 83 -9.07 -13.69 9.99
N HIS A 84 -8.90 -14.66 10.88
CA HIS A 84 -8.50 -16.03 10.49
C HIS A 84 -9.38 -16.65 9.38
N LEU A 85 -10.71 -16.63 9.55
CA LEU A 85 -11.64 -17.20 8.57
C LEU A 85 -11.62 -16.43 7.23
N ALA A 86 -11.56 -15.09 7.30
CA ALA A 86 -11.47 -14.25 6.11
C ALA A 86 -10.15 -14.47 5.35
N LEU A 87 -9.04 -14.63 6.07
CA LEU A 87 -7.73 -14.97 5.49
C LEU A 87 -7.74 -16.35 4.82
N MET A 88 -8.41 -17.34 5.41
CA MET A 88 -8.58 -18.65 4.78
C MET A 88 -9.32 -18.53 3.44
N THR A 89 -10.47 -17.87 3.44
CA THR A 89 -11.26 -17.64 2.21
C THR A 89 -10.47 -16.87 1.16
N LEU A 90 -9.74 -15.81 1.58
CA LEU A 90 -8.93 -15.01 0.68
C LEU A 90 -7.77 -15.81 0.08
N ARG A 91 -7.04 -16.58 0.90
CA ARG A 91 -6.00 -17.49 0.43
C ARG A 91 -6.56 -18.48 -0.58
N ASP A 92 -7.69 -19.10 -0.29
CA ASP A 92 -8.27 -20.12 -1.17
C ASP A 92 -8.73 -19.50 -2.51
N ARG A 93 -9.25 -18.27 -2.48
CA ARG A 93 -9.49 -17.46 -3.68
C ARG A 93 -8.20 -17.17 -4.46
N MET A 94 -7.10 -16.85 -3.77
CA MET A 94 -5.80 -16.62 -4.41
C MET A 94 -5.24 -17.90 -5.04
N ARG A 95 -5.36 -19.05 -4.38
CA ARG A 95 -4.93 -20.35 -4.92
C ARG A 95 -5.70 -20.78 -6.16
N GLY A 96 -6.98 -20.39 -6.25
CA GLY A 96 -7.82 -20.63 -7.42
C GLY A 96 -7.48 -19.76 -8.64
N ASP A 97 -6.64 -18.74 -8.47
CA ASP A 97 -6.16 -17.87 -9.55
C ASP A 97 -4.73 -18.29 -9.96
N PRO A 98 -4.42 -18.52 -11.25
CA PRO A 98 -3.09 -18.95 -11.66
C PRO A 98 -1.94 -17.99 -11.25
N GLU A 99 -2.19 -16.69 -11.32
CA GLU A 99 -1.23 -15.66 -10.89
C GLU A 99 -1.17 -15.61 -9.36
N GLY A 100 -2.33 -15.70 -8.70
CA GLY A 100 -2.45 -15.75 -7.24
C GLY A 100 -1.73 -16.94 -6.61
N TYR A 101 -1.82 -18.13 -7.22
CA TYR A 101 -1.07 -19.32 -6.81
C TYR A 101 0.44 -19.08 -6.86
N THR A 102 0.90 -18.44 -7.93
CA THR A 102 2.31 -18.09 -8.12
C THR A 102 2.76 -17.07 -7.07
N ILE A 103 1.94 -16.08 -6.74
CA ILE A 103 2.20 -15.11 -5.66
C ILE A 103 2.34 -15.79 -4.30
N LEU A 104 1.48 -16.76 -3.97
CA LEU A 104 1.57 -17.50 -2.70
C LEU A 104 2.86 -18.34 -2.62
N THR A 105 3.42 -18.70 -3.76
CA THR A 105 4.68 -19.45 -3.86
C THR A 105 5.89 -18.52 -3.80
N GLU A 106 5.95 -17.50 -4.65
CA GLU A 106 7.08 -16.58 -4.77
C GLU A 106 7.17 -15.56 -3.63
N ARG A 107 6.02 -15.23 -3.03
CA ARG A 107 5.88 -14.30 -1.90
C ARG A 107 6.53 -12.93 -2.13
N PRO A 108 6.27 -12.24 -3.26
CA PRO A 108 6.82 -10.92 -3.51
C PRO A 108 6.39 -9.93 -2.41
N ARG A 109 7.27 -8.96 -2.14
CA ARG A 109 7.09 -7.90 -1.14
C ARG A 109 7.12 -6.53 -1.80
N ILE A 110 6.27 -5.64 -1.34
CA ILE A 110 6.24 -4.23 -1.78
C ILE A 110 6.81 -3.39 -0.64
N ARG A 111 8.09 -3.04 -0.77
CA ARG A 111 8.88 -2.26 0.20
C ARG A 111 9.71 -1.25 -0.54
N LEU A 112 10.20 -0.22 0.14
CA LEU A 112 11.09 0.76 -0.51
C LEU A 112 12.31 0.07 -1.14
N SER A 113 12.86 -0.92 -0.44
CA SER A 113 14.00 -1.74 -0.90
C SER A 113 13.73 -2.58 -2.16
N THR A 114 12.47 -2.84 -2.52
CA THR A 114 12.10 -3.63 -3.71
C THR A 114 11.62 -2.76 -4.87
N LEU A 115 11.50 -1.45 -4.67
CA LEU A 115 11.05 -0.49 -5.68
C LEU A 115 12.24 0.24 -6.32
N ASP A 116 12.24 0.32 -7.64
CA ASP A 116 13.14 1.22 -8.38
C ASP A 116 12.46 2.57 -8.57
N LEU A 117 12.60 3.44 -7.57
CA LEU A 117 11.96 4.76 -7.56
C LEU A 117 12.45 5.65 -8.71
N SER A 118 13.71 5.51 -9.11
CA SER A 118 14.27 6.30 -10.23
C SER A 118 13.60 5.91 -11.54
N LYS A 119 13.44 4.60 -11.77
CA LYS A 119 12.70 4.08 -12.91
C LYS A 119 11.23 4.52 -12.86
N MET A 120 10.55 4.34 -11.73
CA MET A 120 9.14 4.74 -11.57
C MET A 120 8.92 6.24 -11.82
N ALA A 121 9.86 7.09 -11.38
CA ALA A 121 9.84 8.52 -11.66
C ALA A 121 9.99 8.83 -13.15
N SER A 122 10.72 8.01 -13.92
CA SER A 122 10.91 8.19 -15.36
C SER A 122 9.75 7.69 -16.23
N LEU A 123 8.80 6.95 -15.65
CA LEU A 123 7.66 6.41 -16.38
C LEU A 123 6.69 7.52 -16.82
N PRO A 124 5.96 7.32 -17.94
CA PRO A 124 4.98 8.30 -18.41
C PRO A 124 3.86 8.51 -17.39
N ASP A 125 3.31 9.72 -17.36
CA ASP A 125 2.10 10.03 -16.58
C ASP A 125 0.96 9.08 -16.98
N GLY A 126 0.18 8.65 -15.99
CA GLY A 126 -0.86 7.63 -16.17
C GLY A 126 -0.37 6.17 -16.16
N SER A 127 0.93 5.91 -16.14
CA SER A 127 1.45 4.58 -15.78
C SER A 127 1.26 4.30 -14.30
N PHE A 128 1.03 3.05 -13.93
CA PHE A 128 0.72 2.66 -12.57
C PHE A 128 1.83 3.03 -11.59
N GLY A 129 3.09 2.79 -11.96
CA GLY A 129 4.26 3.13 -11.13
C GLY A 129 4.44 4.63 -10.95
N ARG A 130 4.23 5.44 -12.00
CA ARG A 130 4.29 6.90 -11.92
C ARG A 130 3.22 7.46 -10.97
N GLU A 131 1.99 6.97 -11.10
CA GLU A 131 0.88 7.43 -10.26
C GLU A 131 0.99 6.92 -8.81
N TYR A 132 1.55 5.73 -8.60
CA TYR A 132 1.83 5.26 -7.24
C TYR A 132 2.93 6.07 -6.57
N LEU A 133 4.01 6.40 -7.28
CA LEU A 133 5.05 7.29 -6.75
C LEU A 133 4.48 8.66 -6.38
N ARG A 134 3.66 9.25 -7.26
CA ARG A 134 2.95 10.51 -6.99
C ARG A 134 2.08 10.41 -5.73
N PHE A 135 1.36 9.31 -5.56
CA PHE A 135 0.56 9.05 -4.35
C PHE A 135 1.43 9.04 -3.09
N LEU A 136 2.58 8.35 -3.10
CA LEU A 136 3.48 8.30 -1.95
C LEU A 136 4.00 9.71 -1.58
N GLU A 137 4.39 10.50 -2.59
CA GLU A 137 4.89 11.86 -2.44
C GLU A 137 3.82 12.82 -1.89
N ASP A 138 2.64 12.84 -2.52
CA ASP A 138 1.53 13.74 -2.16
C ASP A 138 1.03 13.49 -0.73
N ASN A 139 1.00 12.23 -0.31
CA ASN A 139 0.52 11.83 1.01
C ASN A 139 1.64 11.72 2.06
N ARG A 140 2.91 11.89 1.65
CA ARG A 140 4.10 11.76 2.52
C ARG A 140 4.14 10.42 3.27
N VAL A 141 3.76 9.35 2.59
CA VAL A 141 3.76 7.98 3.11
C VAL A 141 4.87 7.16 2.47
N THR A 142 5.25 6.08 3.14
CA THR A 142 6.24 5.11 2.64
C THR A 142 5.66 3.70 2.71
N PRO A 143 5.94 2.83 1.72
CA PRO A 143 5.55 1.41 1.78
C PRO A 143 6.05 0.71 3.06
N ASP A 144 7.20 1.16 3.59
CA ASP A 144 7.82 0.56 4.78
C ASP A 144 7.09 0.90 6.10
N SER A 145 6.11 1.80 6.07
CA SER A 145 5.25 2.09 7.24
C SER A 145 4.35 0.92 7.63
N ARG A 146 4.18 -0.06 6.74
CA ARG A 146 3.33 -1.23 6.95
C ARG A 146 4.01 -2.23 7.89
N VAL A 147 3.49 -2.30 9.13
CA VAL A 147 4.01 -3.19 10.17
C VAL A 147 3.93 -4.67 9.76
N ASN A 148 4.99 -5.43 10.09
CA ASN A 148 5.01 -6.87 9.89
C ASN A 148 3.91 -7.56 10.71
N VAL A 149 3.31 -8.61 10.14
CA VAL A 149 2.36 -9.51 10.82
C VAL A 149 3.06 -10.25 11.96
N LYS A 150 2.35 -10.49 13.08
CA LYS A 150 2.91 -11.10 14.30
C LYS A 150 2.04 -12.20 14.93
N PHE A 151 0.73 -12.08 14.88
CA PHE A 151 -0.26 -12.83 15.69
C PHE A 151 -1.12 -13.80 14.86
N VAL A 152 -0.76 -14.00 13.59
CA VAL A 152 -1.40 -15.01 12.72
C VAL A 152 -0.64 -16.33 12.87
N ASP A 153 -1.31 -17.37 13.38
CA ASP A 153 -0.71 -18.68 13.68
C ASP A 153 -0.73 -19.63 12.47
N ASN A 154 -0.38 -19.10 11.30
CA ASN A 154 -0.17 -19.87 10.07
C ASN A 154 0.68 -19.01 9.12
N GLU A 155 1.80 -19.56 8.65
CA GLU A 155 2.80 -18.82 7.88
C GLU A 155 2.25 -18.28 6.55
N GLU A 156 1.48 -19.08 5.82
CA GLU A 156 0.91 -18.68 4.54
C GLU A 156 -0.21 -17.65 4.73
N LEU A 157 -1.07 -17.82 5.75
CA LEU A 157 -2.08 -16.80 6.10
C LEU A 157 -1.44 -15.50 6.58
N ALA A 158 -0.29 -15.58 7.27
CA ALA A 158 0.47 -14.41 7.68
C ALA A 158 1.00 -13.66 6.45
N TYR A 159 1.45 -14.37 5.41
CA TYR A 159 1.80 -13.76 4.13
C TYR A 159 0.60 -13.11 3.44
N VAL A 160 -0.56 -13.78 3.39
CA VAL A 160 -1.79 -13.18 2.81
C VAL A 160 -2.18 -11.89 3.54
N MET A 161 -2.12 -11.90 4.88
CA MET A 161 -2.39 -10.71 5.69
C MET A 161 -1.35 -9.60 5.44
N GLN A 162 -0.08 -9.97 5.27
CA GLN A 162 0.99 -9.02 4.97
C GLN A 162 0.83 -8.42 3.57
N ARG A 163 0.49 -9.23 2.57
CA ARG A 163 0.20 -8.76 1.21
C ARG A 163 -0.97 -7.80 1.20
N TYR A 164 -2.02 -8.07 1.96
CA TYR A 164 -3.13 -7.11 2.13
C TYR A 164 -2.64 -5.75 2.63
N ARG A 165 -1.76 -5.71 3.64
CA ARG A 165 -1.19 -4.44 4.15
C ARG A 165 -0.38 -3.69 3.12
N GLU A 166 0.44 -4.41 2.36
CA GLU A 166 1.34 -3.84 1.36
C GLU A 166 0.59 -3.36 0.11
N VAL A 167 -0.49 -4.04 -0.25
CA VAL A 167 -1.34 -3.65 -1.39
C VAL A 167 -2.28 -2.50 -1.05
N HIS A 168 -2.59 -2.25 0.22
CA HIS A 168 -3.53 -1.19 0.61
C HIS A 168 -3.20 0.20 0.01
N ASP A 169 -1.94 0.65 0.08
CA ASP A 169 -1.53 1.93 -0.51
C ASP A 169 -1.65 1.94 -2.05
N LEU A 170 -1.42 0.79 -2.68
CA LEU A 170 -1.63 0.62 -4.12
C LEU A 170 -3.12 0.71 -4.49
N LEU A 171 -4.02 0.29 -3.60
CA LEU A 171 -5.46 0.41 -3.84
C LEU A 171 -5.93 1.87 -3.85
N HIS A 172 -5.29 2.76 -3.08
CA HIS A 172 -5.58 4.19 -3.20
C HIS A 172 -5.28 4.71 -4.60
N THR A 173 -4.13 4.37 -5.16
CA THR A 173 -3.78 4.71 -6.55
C THR A 173 -4.73 4.06 -7.56
N LEU A 174 -4.98 2.75 -7.39
CA LEU A 174 -5.83 1.98 -8.30
C LEU A 174 -7.27 2.51 -8.31
N LEU A 175 -7.81 2.92 -7.16
CA LEU A 175 -9.17 3.42 -7.01
C LEU A 175 -9.28 4.95 -7.17
N GLY A 176 -8.15 5.66 -7.29
CA GLY A 176 -8.12 7.12 -7.37
C GLY A 176 -8.59 7.81 -6.09
N MET A 177 -8.38 7.19 -4.93
CA MET A 177 -8.86 7.66 -3.63
C MET A 177 -7.72 8.29 -2.81
N PRO A 178 -7.87 9.53 -2.28
CA PRO A 178 -6.87 10.12 -1.39
C PRO A 178 -6.87 9.45 0.00
N THR A 179 -5.90 9.77 0.85
CA THR A 179 -5.81 9.28 2.25
C THR A 179 -6.59 10.14 3.26
N ASN A 180 -7.49 10.99 2.78
CA ASN A 180 -8.42 11.69 3.67
C ASN A 180 -9.53 10.74 4.13
N MET A 181 -10.26 11.11 5.19
CA MET A 181 -11.28 10.24 5.79
C MET A 181 -12.33 9.70 4.79
N LEU A 182 -12.71 10.49 3.77
CA LEU A 182 -13.67 10.02 2.76
C LEU A 182 -13.06 8.94 1.86
N GLY A 183 -11.83 9.16 1.38
CA GLY A 183 -11.11 8.19 0.56
C GLY A 183 -10.77 6.91 1.30
N GLU A 184 -10.31 7.01 2.56
CA GLU A 184 -10.08 5.86 3.44
C GLU A 184 -11.33 5.00 3.61
N VAL A 185 -12.49 5.62 3.87
CA VAL A 185 -13.75 4.89 4.02
C VAL A 185 -14.17 4.24 2.70
N ALA A 186 -14.01 4.92 1.57
CA ALA A 186 -14.30 4.32 0.26
C ALA A 186 -13.40 3.11 -0.04
N VAL A 187 -12.10 3.20 0.24
CA VAL A 187 -11.16 2.07 0.12
C VAL A 187 -11.56 0.93 1.06
N LYS A 188 -11.96 1.22 2.30
CA LYS A 188 -12.44 0.19 3.25
C LYS A 188 -13.70 -0.53 2.77
N TRP A 189 -14.62 0.17 2.09
CA TRP A 189 -15.79 -0.46 1.46
C TRP A 189 -15.39 -1.44 0.36
N PHE A 190 -14.43 -1.05 -0.49
CA PHE A 190 -13.87 -1.92 -1.52
C PHE A 190 -13.14 -3.14 -0.91
N GLU A 191 -12.27 -2.90 0.07
CA GLU A 191 -11.51 -3.95 0.77
C GLU A 191 -12.43 -4.92 1.52
N ALA A 192 -13.49 -4.43 2.17
CA ALA A 192 -14.49 -5.26 2.84
C ALA A 192 -15.15 -6.23 1.85
N ALA A 193 -15.48 -5.75 0.65
CA ALA A 193 -16.05 -6.57 -0.42
C ALA A 193 -15.05 -7.59 -1.00
N GLN A 194 -13.76 -7.24 -1.09
CA GLN A 194 -12.72 -8.13 -1.63
C GLN A 194 -12.23 -9.19 -0.63
N THR A 195 -12.14 -8.84 0.65
CA THR A 195 -11.42 -9.62 1.66
C THR A 195 -12.33 -10.28 2.70
N GLY A 196 -13.48 -9.69 3.01
CA GLY A 196 -14.29 -10.09 4.16
C GLY A 196 -13.61 -9.92 5.52
N LEU A 197 -12.46 -9.22 5.59
CA LEU A 197 -11.70 -9.05 6.82
C LEU A 197 -12.49 -8.18 7.82
N PRO A 198 -12.61 -8.59 9.10
CA PRO A 198 -13.48 -7.89 10.05
C PRO A 198 -13.16 -6.40 10.25
N MET A 199 -11.88 -6.04 10.32
CA MET A 199 -11.45 -4.63 10.41
C MET A 199 -11.79 -3.81 9.16
N CYS A 200 -11.81 -4.42 7.97
CA CYS A 200 -12.27 -3.73 6.75
C CYS A 200 -13.78 -3.47 6.83
N ILE A 201 -14.55 -4.49 7.24
CA ILE A 201 -16.01 -4.39 7.43
C ILE A 201 -16.34 -3.34 8.50
N LEU A 202 -15.65 -3.37 9.64
CA LEU A 202 -15.83 -2.39 10.71
C LEU A 202 -15.42 -0.99 10.27
N GLY A 203 -14.30 -0.84 9.57
CA GLY A 203 -13.88 0.44 8.99
C GLY A 203 -14.91 1.00 8.00
N ALA A 204 -15.48 0.13 7.15
CA ALA A 204 -16.54 0.49 6.23
C ALA A 204 -17.84 0.89 6.94
N ALA A 205 -18.23 0.17 8.00
CA ALA A 205 -19.47 0.41 8.72
C ALA A 205 -19.39 1.64 9.67
N LEU A 206 -18.27 1.82 10.35
CA LEU A 206 -18.11 2.83 11.41
C LEU A 206 -17.37 4.09 10.94
N GLY A 207 -16.54 3.98 9.91
CA GLY A 207 -15.86 5.14 9.30
C GLY A 207 -16.80 6.26 8.84
N PRO A 208 -17.98 5.99 8.24
CA PRO A 208 -18.94 7.03 7.87
C PRO A 208 -19.40 7.91 9.04
N LEU A 209 -19.42 7.40 10.28
CA LEU A 209 -19.80 8.16 11.47
C LEU A 209 -18.83 9.31 11.79
N ARG A 210 -17.63 9.30 11.19
CA ARG A 210 -16.59 10.31 11.35
C ARG A 210 -16.60 11.36 10.23
N LEU A 211 -17.55 11.29 9.30
CA LEU A 211 -17.69 12.24 8.19
C LEU A 211 -18.66 13.37 8.52
N SER A 212 -18.39 14.56 7.97
CA SER A 212 -19.39 15.63 7.93
C SER A 212 -20.57 15.21 7.06
N THR A 213 -21.75 15.78 7.30
CA THR A 213 -22.95 15.53 6.49
C THR A 213 -22.71 15.75 5.00
N SER A 214 -21.94 16.79 4.64
CA SER A 214 -21.56 17.11 3.26
C SER A 214 -20.67 16.07 2.58
N ARG A 215 -19.86 15.31 3.33
CA ARG A 215 -19.04 14.21 2.80
C ARG A 215 -19.76 12.87 2.86
N LEU A 216 -20.71 12.74 3.78
CA LEU A 216 -21.51 11.52 3.95
C LEU A 216 -22.46 11.31 2.77
N GLU A 217 -23.11 12.37 2.28
CA GLU A 217 -24.03 12.28 1.13
C GLU A 217 -23.37 11.63 -0.10
N PRO A 218 -22.25 12.15 -0.66
CA PRO A 218 -21.64 11.55 -1.84
C PRO A 218 -21.04 10.17 -1.55
N LEU A 219 -20.69 9.87 -0.29
CA LEU A 219 -20.28 8.53 0.12
C LEU A 219 -21.45 7.55 -0.04
N VAL A 220 -22.62 7.85 0.51
CA VAL A 220 -23.73 6.89 0.56
C VAL A 220 -24.47 6.78 -0.78
N THR A 221 -24.55 7.87 -1.55
CA THR A 221 -25.30 7.89 -2.81
C THR A 221 -24.49 7.43 -4.01
N SER A 222 -23.16 7.57 -3.98
CA SER A 222 -22.30 7.31 -5.14
C SER A 222 -21.08 6.45 -4.81
N LEU A 223 -20.13 6.95 -4.00
CA LEU A 223 -18.81 6.31 -3.83
C LEU A 223 -18.88 4.95 -3.13
N GLY A 224 -19.68 4.82 -2.08
CA GLY A 224 -19.87 3.57 -1.34
C GLY A 224 -20.47 2.47 -2.21
N PRO A 225 -21.64 2.69 -2.84
CA PRO A 225 -22.20 1.74 -3.80
C PRO A 225 -21.22 1.39 -4.93
N TRP A 226 -20.49 2.36 -5.47
CA TRP A 226 -19.44 2.11 -6.47
C TRP A 226 -18.32 1.22 -5.92
N ALA A 227 -17.80 1.51 -4.72
CA ALA A 227 -16.71 0.77 -4.11
C ALA A 227 -17.10 -0.68 -3.82
N VAL A 228 -18.32 -0.92 -3.33
CA VAL A 228 -18.83 -2.28 -3.07
C VAL A 228 -19.08 -3.05 -4.37
N ARG A 229 -19.66 -2.42 -5.40
CA ARG A 229 -19.85 -3.08 -6.71
C ARG A 229 -18.51 -3.49 -7.31
N ASN A 230 -17.57 -2.56 -7.38
CA ASN A 230 -16.22 -2.81 -7.89
C ASN A 230 -15.50 -3.86 -7.05
N GLY A 231 -15.57 -3.77 -5.72
CA GLY A 231 -14.97 -4.76 -4.84
C GLY A 231 -15.57 -6.17 -4.98
N ARG A 232 -16.82 -6.31 -5.43
CA ARG A 232 -17.42 -7.63 -5.70
C ARG A 232 -17.11 -8.16 -7.10
N GLN A 233 -17.07 -7.27 -8.09
CA GLN A 233 -16.93 -7.64 -9.51
C GLN A 233 -15.47 -7.74 -9.96
N ALA A 234 -14.55 -7.08 -9.26
CA ALA A 234 -13.16 -7.09 -9.63
C ALA A 234 -12.52 -8.46 -9.41
N ARG A 235 -11.57 -8.80 -10.29
CA ARG A 235 -10.60 -9.88 -10.04
C ARG A 235 -9.97 -9.65 -8.67
N CYS A 236 -9.59 -10.72 -7.98
CA CYS A 236 -9.00 -10.59 -6.65
C CYS A 236 -7.73 -9.74 -6.73
N VAL A 237 -7.77 -8.53 -6.17
CA VAL A 237 -6.67 -7.56 -6.28
C VAL A 237 -5.40 -8.02 -5.57
N PHE A 238 -5.51 -9.01 -4.68
CA PHE A 238 -4.37 -9.63 -4.01
C PHE A 238 -3.74 -10.76 -4.84
N SER A 239 -4.39 -11.21 -5.92
CA SER A 239 -3.91 -12.27 -6.81
C SER A 239 -3.07 -11.79 -8.00
N ILE A 240 -2.71 -10.52 -8.09
CA ILE A 240 -1.95 -9.98 -9.23
C ILE A 240 -0.57 -9.46 -8.82
N PHE A 241 0.42 -9.56 -9.71
CA PHE A 241 1.76 -9.02 -9.51
C PHE A 241 1.83 -7.53 -9.85
N TYR A 242 1.56 -6.66 -8.88
CA TYR A 242 1.83 -5.22 -9.01
C TYR A 242 3.31 -4.95 -9.31
N GLU A 243 4.18 -5.76 -8.69
CA GLU A 243 5.64 -5.68 -8.75
C GLU A 243 6.19 -5.83 -10.19
N ARG A 244 5.38 -6.36 -11.12
CA ARG A 244 5.73 -6.60 -12.53
C ARG A 244 4.99 -5.67 -13.52
N ARG A 245 4.21 -4.71 -13.01
CA ARG A 245 3.22 -3.94 -13.80
C ARG A 245 3.38 -2.43 -13.66
N TRP A 246 4.54 -1.94 -13.21
CA TRP A 246 4.75 -0.51 -12.99
C TRP A 246 4.57 0.32 -14.28
N GLU A 247 4.98 -0.22 -15.42
CA GLU A 247 4.85 0.40 -16.73
C GLU A 247 3.43 0.32 -17.32
N GLN A 248 2.59 -0.58 -16.81
CA GLN A 248 1.21 -0.75 -17.30
C GLN A 248 0.42 0.54 -17.07
N SER A 249 -0.41 0.93 -18.03
CA SER A 249 -1.29 2.09 -17.81
C SER A 249 -2.28 1.79 -16.69
N LEU A 250 -2.55 2.79 -15.84
CA LEU A 250 -3.50 2.67 -14.75
C LEU A 250 -4.92 2.34 -15.28
N GLU A 251 -5.28 2.86 -16.44
CA GLU A 251 -6.56 2.58 -17.09
C GLU A 251 -6.65 1.14 -17.57
N ASP A 252 -5.61 0.61 -18.21
CA ASP A 252 -5.61 -0.79 -18.67
C ASP A 252 -5.58 -1.76 -17.49
N LEU A 253 -4.85 -1.43 -16.43
CA LEU A 253 -4.86 -2.23 -15.20
C LEU A 253 -6.26 -2.26 -14.57
N ARG A 254 -6.97 -1.12 -14.52
CA ARG A 254 -8.37 -1.08 -14.07
C ARG A 254 -9.29 -1.93 -14.94
N LYS A 255 -9.18 -1.82 -16.27
CA LYS A 255 -9.96 -2.63 -17.22
C LYS A 255 -9.71 -4.13 -17.03
N GLU A 256 -8.45 -4.54 -16.94
CA GLU A 256 -8.07 -5.93 -16.72
C GLU A 256 -8.65 -6.49 -15.41
N LEU A 257 -8.66 -5.68 -14.36
CA LEU A 257 -9.20 -6.05 -13.06
C LEU A 257 -10.71 -5.94 -12.95
N ASN A 258 -11.39 -5.48 -14.02
CA ASN A 258 -12.82 -5.17 -14.01
C ASN A 258 -13.19 -4.15 -12.92
N ILE A 259 -12.42 -3.05 -12.88
CA ILE A 259 -12.64 -1.89 -12.00
C ILE A 259 -13.05 -0.69 -12.86
N GLU A 260 -14.26 -0.21 -12.64
CA GLU A 260 -14.77 1.04 -13.20
C GLU A 260 -14.05 2.25 -12.57
N PRO A 261 -13.82 3.34 -13.32
CA PRO A 261 -13.27 4.57 -12.75
C PRO A 261 -14.20 5.15 -11.66
N PRO A 262 -13.64 5.87 -10.67
CA PRO A 262 -14.43 6.45 -9.60
C PRO A 262 -15.42 7.50 -10.13
N PRO A 263 -16.65 7.55 -9.59
CA PRO A 263 -17.70 8.46 -10.06
C PRO A 263 -17.43 9.93 -9.72
N LEU A 264 -16.46 10.20 -8.85
CA LEU A 264 -16.05 11.54 -8.44
C LEU A 264 -14.52 11.64 -8.49
N THR A 265 -14.02 12.73 -9.09
CA THR A 265 -12.60 13.09 -8.96
C THR A 265 -12.40 13.80 -7.63
N ILE A 266 -11.92 13.09 -6.61
CA ILE A 266 -11.65 13.66 -5.29
C ILE A 266 -10.21 14.19 -5.30
N THR A 267 -10.02 15.48 -5.61
CA THR A 267 -8.69 16.10 -5.51
C THR A 267 -8.27 16.26 -4.05
N ALA A 268 -7.00 15.98 -3.74
CA ALA A 268 -6.44 16.08 -2.39
C ALA A 268 -6.46 17.51 -1.79
N THR A 269 -6.76 18.54 -2.59
CA THR A 269 -6.78 19.94 -2.16
C THR A 269 -8.17 20.40 -1.69
N SER A 270 -8.43 20.27 -0.40
CA SER A 270 -9.33 21.19 0.32
C SER A 270 -8.86 21.38 1.76
N GLN A 271 -7.69 22.00 1.89
CA GLN A 271 -7.25 22.75 3.07
C GLN A 271 -6.63 24.06 2.58
N LYS A 272 -7.46 24.95 2.03
CA LYS A 272 -7.20 26.40 1.91
C LYS A 272 -8.50 27.06 1.46
N ALA A 273 -9.44 27.17 2.40
CA ALA A 273 -10.38 28.29 2.36
C ALA A 273 -9.63 29.45 3.02
N THR A 274 -8.96 30.26 2.21
CA THR A 274 -8.49 31.58 2.61
C THR A 274 -9.74 32.42 2.85
N LEU A 275 -10.02 32.73 4.11
CA LEU A 275 -10.85 33.87 4.49
C LEU A 275 -9.97 35.10 4.32
N ASP A 276 -9.98 35.67 3.12
CA ASP A 276 -9.54 37.05 2.92
C ASP A 276 -10.77 37.95 3.01
N LEU A 277 -10.80 38.74 4.09
CA LEU A 277 -11.53 40.01 4.19
C LEU A 277 -10.87 41.04 3.28
#